data_AF-A0A151S6R3-F1
#
_entry.id   AF-A0A151S6R3-F1
#
_cell.length_a   1.000
_cell.length_b   1.000
_cell.length_c   1.000
_cell.angle_alpha   90.00
_cell.angle_beta   90.00
_cell.angle_gamma   90.00
#
_symmetry.space_group_name_H-M   'P 1'
#
loop_
_entity.id
_entity.type
_entity.pdbx_description
1 polymer ?
#
loop_
_entity_poly.entity_id
_entity_poly.type
_entity_poly.pdbx_seq_one_letter_code
_entity_poly.pdbx_strand_id
1 'polypeptide(L)'
;MGHESTNYLARNRSERDAQRGGAQRGDAQRGDRPTTAGRVFALTRAEASTSSDLVKGKGRAAGKDVMILFDSGASHSFISYACAAMLGVPVCDLGLRLLVPTPASTSVVASELCADCPIVVNERRYKVNLICLPLRDIDIILGMYWLSANHILIDCANRRLIFPQMEEELLISAG
;
A
#
# COMPACT_ATOMS: atom_id res chain seq x y z
N MET A 1 -11.12 -25.57 40.03
CA MET A 1 -11.77 -25.98 38.78
C MET A 1 -10.67 -26.37 37.81
N GLY A 2 -10.55 -27.66 37.52
CA GLY A 2 -9.52 -28.22 36.66
C GLY A 2 -10.04 -28.60 35.27
N HIS A 3 -9.11 -29.18 34.50
CA HIS A 3 -9.22 -29.90 33.23
C HIS A 3 -9.37 -29.02 31.97
N GLU A 4 -8.34 -28.90 31.12
CA GLU A 4 -7.75 -29.90 30.19
C GLU A 4 -8.49 -29.99 28.84
N SER A 5 -7.80 -29.45 27.84
CA SER A 5 -7.55 -29.92 26.48
C SER A 5 -8.36 -31.06 25.82
N THR A 6 -8.59 -30.81 24.53
CA THR A 6 -8.68 -31.74 23.37
C THR A 6 -9.93 -32.61 23.18
N ASN A 7 -10.62 -32.40 22.05
CA ASN A 7 -10.73 -33.40 20.97
C ASN A 7 -11.73 -32.94 19.89
N TYR A 8 -11.21 -32.47 18.74
CA TYR A 8 -11.96 -32.56 17.48
C TYR A 8 -11.58 -33.87 16.82
N LEU A 9 -12.44 -34.87 17.00
CA LEU A 9 -12.35 -36.17 16.32
C LEU A 9 -12.75 -36.01 14.85
N ALA A 10 -11.83 -36.40 13.97
CA ALA A 10 -12.12 -36.77 12.59
C ALA A 10 -12.97 -38.05 12.55
N ARG A 11 -13.95 -38.12 11.63
CA ARG A 11 -14.44 -39.41 11.13
C ARG A 11 -14.87 -39.34 9.65
N ASN A 12 -14.38 -40.35 8.93
CA ASN A 12 -14.37 -40.59 7.49
C ASN A 12 -15.67 -41.20 6.92
N ARG A 13 -15.85 -41.00 5.58
CA ARG A 13 -16.40 -41.90 4.51
C ARG A 13 -17.85 -42.40 4.64
N SER A 14 -18.63 -42.70 3.59
CA SER A 14 -18.52 -42.88 2.12
C SER A 14 -19.96 -42.75 1.54
N GLU A 15 -20.28 -42.58 0.25
CA GLU A 15 -20.25 -43.51 -0.90
C GLU A 15 -20.68 -42.71 -2.17
N ARG A 16 -19.86 -42.63 -3.23
CA ARG A 16 -19.97 -43.32 -4.55
C ARG A 16 -21.35 -43.27 -5.23
N ASP A 17 -21.41 -42.62 -6.39
CA ASP A 17 -21.73 -43.31 -7.66
C ASP A 17 -21.25 -42.52 -8.90
N ALA A 18 -20.86 -43.28 -9.92
CA ALA A 18 -20.16 -42.85 -11.13
C ALA A 18 -21.10 -42.77 -12.34
N GLN A 19 -20.79 -41.90 -13.33
CA GLN A 19 -20.43 -42.31 -14.71
C GLN A 19 -20.45 -41.18 -15.76
N ARG A 20 -19.34 -41.15 -16.53
CA ARG A 20 -19.19 -40.99 -18.00
C ARG A 20 -19.39 -39.63 -18.69
N GLY A 21 -18.29 -39.16 -19.29
CA GLY A 21 -18.17 -39.02 -20.76
C GLY A 21 -17.90 -37.61 -21.32
N GLY A 22 -16.85 -37.46 -22.14
CA GLY A 22 -16.74 -36.40 -23.15
C GLY A 22 -15.42 -35.63 -23.16
N ALA A 23 -14.59 -35.85 -24.18
CA ALA A 23 -13.39 -35.05 -24.48
C ALA A 23 -13.77 -33.83 -25.34
N GLN A 24 -13.26 -32.64 -25.01
CA GLN A 24 -13.12 -31.51 -25.94
C GLN A 24 -11.84 -30.71 -25.65
N ARG A 25 -11.08 -30.47 -26.73
CA ARG A 25 -9.92 -29.56 -26.81
C ARG A 25 -10.41 -28.17 -27.25
N GLY A 26 -9.69 -27.12 -26.83
CA GLY A 26 -9.92 -25.70 -27.13
C GLY A 26 -10.28 -24.97 -25.84
N ASP A 27 -9.64 -23.89 -25.40
CA ASP A 27 -9.11 -22.75 -26.15
C ASP A 27 -8.02 -22.05 -25.31
N ALA A 28 -7.12 -21.31 -25.97
CA ALA A 28 -6.01 -20.61 -25.34
C ALA A 28 -6.53 -19.41 -24.51
N GLN A 29 -6.65 -19.57 -23.20
CA GLN A 29 -6.94 -18.43 -22.31
C GLN A 29 -5.68 -17.59 -22.09
N ARG A 30 -5.63 -16.48 -22.84
CA ARG A 30 -4.80 -15.30 -22.60
C ARG A 30 -4.93 -14.93 -21.12
N GLY A 31 -3.82 -15.00 -20.39
CA GLY A 31 -3.77 -14.89 -18.93
C GLY A 31 -4.51 -13.67 -18.40
N ASP A 32 -5.52 -13.93 -17.58
CA ASP A 32 -6.22 -12.92 -16.81
C ASP A 32 -5.27 -12.43 -15.72
N ARG A 33 -4.87 -11.15 -15.80
CA ARG A 33 -3.99 -10.54 -14.79
C ARG A 33 -4.74 -10.50 -13.46
N PRO A 34 -4.18 -11.02 -12.36
CA PRO A 34 -4.84 -11.00 -11.06
C PRO A 34 -5.25 -9.58 -10.69
N THR A 35 -6.55 -9.37 -10.47
CA THR A 35 -7.08 -8.08 -10.00
C THR A 35 -7.14 -8.13 -8.48
N THR A 36 -6.28 -7.37 -7.81
CA THR A 36 -6.31 -7.20 -6.35
C THR A 36 -7.04 -5.90 -6.00
N ALA A 37 -7.99 -5.98 -5.07
CA ALA A 37 -8.66 -4.80 -4.53
C ALA A 37 -7.78 -4.12 -3.47
N GLY A 38 -7.20 -2.97 -3.81
CA GLY A 38 -6.61 -2.06 -2.83
C GLY A 38 -7.70 -1.15 -2.26
N ARG A 39 -7.75 -0.94 -0.95
CA ARG A 39 -8.58 0.13 -0.35
C ARG A 39 -7.72 1.39 -0.17
N VAL A 40 -8.33 2.54 -0.42
CA VAL A 40 -7.80 3.88 -0.14
C VAL A 40 -8.93 4.71 0.46
N PHE A 41 -8.66 5.43 1.54
CA PHE A 41 -9.57 6.39 2.14
C PHE A 41 -9.03 7.82 1.92
N ALA A 42 -9.08 8.30 0.67
CA ALA A 42 -8.69 9.67 0.33
C ALA A 42 -9.73 10.72 0.78
N LEU A 43 -9.56 11.29 1.97
CA LEU A 43 -10.39 12.39 2.49
C LEU A 43 -10.59 13.50 1.46
N THR A 44 -11.81 14.06 1.39
CA THR A 44 -12.10 15.19 0.52
C THR A 44 -11.36 16.45 0.99
N ARG A 45 -11.16 17.45 0.11
CA ARG A 45 -10.49 18.72 0.46
C ARG A 45 -11.11 19.40 1.69
N ALA A 46 -12.44 19.39 1.81
CA ALA A 46 -13.17 19.99 2.93
C ALA A 46 -12.95 19.21 4.24
N GLU A 47 -12.88 17.88 4.17
CA GLU A 47 -12.51 17.03 5.30
C GLU A 47 -11.03 17.17 5.61
N ALA A 48 -10.14 17.30 4.63
CA ALA A 48 -8.70 17.46 4.82
C ALA A 48 -8.28 18.87 5.27
N SER A 49 -9.12 19.89 5.08
CA SER A 49 -8.91 21.26 5.57
C SER A 49 -9.60 21.54 6.91
N THR A 50 -10.45 20.63 7.40
CA THR A 50 -11.09 20.71 8.74
C THR A 50 -10.66 19.59 9.68
N SER A 51 -10.25 18.43 9.16
CA SER A 51 -9.65 17.37 9.96
C SER A 51 -8.22 17.75 10.28
N SER A 52 -8.06 18.01 11.56
CA SER A 52 -6.78 18.07 12.21
C SER A 52 -6.21 16.64 12.44
N ASP A 53 -6.89 15.59 11.98
CA ASP A 53 -6.69 14.17 12.29
C ASP A 53 -5.78 13.41 11.33
N LEU A 54 -5.26 14.06 10.29
CA LEU A 54 -4.26 13.46 9.41
C LEU A 54 -2.85 13.84 9.82
N VAL A 55 -1.98 12.86 9.99
CA VAL A 55 -0.54 13.10 10.03
C VAL A 55 -0.12 13.46 8.60
N LYS A 56 -0.18 14.75 8.29
CA LYS A 56 0.47 15.33 7.11
C LYS A 56 1.88 15.74 7.51
N GLY A 57 2.86 15.34 6.72
CA GLY A 57 4.25 15.72 6.92
C GLY A 57 4.78 16.44 5.71
N LYS A 58 5.69 17.39 5.95
CA LYS A 58 6.59 17.87 4.90
C LYS A 58 7.68 16.83 4.69
N GLY A 59 8.01 16.55 3.44
CA GLY A 59 9.14 15.72 3.07
C GLY A 59 9.78 16.21 1.79
N ARG A 60 10.73 15.42 1.27
CA ARG A 60 11.31 15.66 -0.05
C ARG A 60 11.14 14.44 -0.92
N ALA A 61 10.90 14.63 -2.21
CA ALA A 61 10.96 13.59 -3.22
C ALA A 61 11.83 14.08 -4.39
N ALA A 62 12.77 13.25 -4.85
CA ALA A 62 13.73 13.63 -5.90
C ALA A 62 14.39 15.02 -5.68
N GLY A 63 14.64 15.38 -4.42
CA GLY A 63 15.25 16.67 -4.03
C GLY A 63 14.31 17.86 -3.93
N LYS A 64 13.01 17.71 -4.22
CA LYS A 64 12.01 18.79 -4.14
C LYS A 64 11.10 18.61 -2.94
N ASP A 65 10.66 19.70 -2.34
CA ASP A 65 9.75 19.68 -1.19
C ASP A 65 8.35 19.24 -1.66
N VAL A 66 7.72 18.34 -0.88
CA VAL A 66 6.42 17.75 -1.19
C VAL A 66 5.57 17.60 0.07
N MET A 67 4.25 17.64 -0.09
CA MET A 67 3.28 17.32 0.95
C MET A 67 2.98 15.81 0.97
N ILE A 68 3.27 15.17 2.10
CA ILE A 68 3.10 13.72 2.27
C ILE A 68 1.97 13.45 3.26
N LEU A 69 1.05 12.58 2.88
CA LEU A 69 0.06 11.99 3.78
C LEU A 69 0.52 10.58 4.19
N PHE A 70 0.49 10.29 5.48
CA PHE A 70 0.70 8.93 6.01
C PHE A 70 -0.67 8.30 6.29
N ASP A 71 -1.05 7.31 5.49
CA ASP A 71 -2.41 6.76 5.49
C ASP A 71 -2.39 5.24 5.74
N SER A 72 -2.79 4.83 6.94
CA SER A 72 -2.95 3.42 7.28
C SER A 72 -4.18 2.77 6.63
N GLY A 73 -5.08 3.56 6.06
CA GLY A 73 -6.21 3.11 5.25
C GLY A 73 -5.83 2.79 3.80
N ALA A 74 -4.68 3.25 3.32
CA ALA A 74 -4.14 2.95 2.01
C ALA A 74 -3.24 1.71 2.07
N SER A 75 -3.48 0.72 1.22
CA SER A 75 -2.59 -0.44 1.11
C SER A 75 -1.24 -0.09 0.46
N HIS A 76 -1.31 0.58 -0.70
CA HIS A 76 -0.17 0.96 -1.52
C HIS A 76 0.20 2.43 -1.30
N SER A 77 1.35 2.85 -1.84
CA SER A 77 1.74 4.25 -1.87
C SER A 77 1.39 4.88 -3.21
N PHE A 78 1.05 6.17 -3.20
CA PHE A 78 0.53 6.89 -4.36
C PHE A 78 1.22 8.23 -4.55
N ILE A 79 1.23 8.71 -5.79
CA ILE A 79 1.73 10.04 -6.18
C ILE A 79 0.72 10.73 -7.08
N SER A 80 0.58 12.05 -6.92
CA SER A 80 -0.25 12.85 -7.82
C SER A 80 0.42 12.98 -9.19
N TYR A 81 -0.35 12.97 -10.28
CA TYR A 81 0.21 13.22 -11.62
C TYR A 81 0.96 14.55 -11.71
N ALA A 82 0.44 15.59 -11.06
CA ALA A 82 1.09 16.90 -11.00
C ALA A 82 2.44 16.83 -10.27
N CYS A 83 2.53 16.09 -9.17
CA CYS A 83 3.78 15.86 -8.46
C CYS A 83 4.76 15.06 -9.30
N ALA A 84 4.34 13.94 -9.90
CA ALA A 84 5.22 13.13 -10.76
C ALA A 84 5.85 13.97 -11.89
N ALA A 85 5.04 14.79 -12.57
CA ALA A 85 5.52 15.74 -13.59
C ALA A 85 6.47 16.79 -13.01
N MET A 86 6.12 17.38 -11.86
CA MET A 86 6.94 18.37 -11.17
C MET A 86 8.29 17.80 -10.75
N LEU A 87 8.35 16.55 -10.27
CA LEU A 87 9.58 15.86 -9.89
C LEU A 87 10.43 15.47 -11.11
N GLY A 88 9.82 15.29 -12.28
CA GLY A 88 10.50 14.80 -13.48
C GLY A 88 10.94 13.35 -13.36
N VAL A 89 10.26 12.56 -12.52
CA VAL A 89 10.57 11.13 -12.34
C VAL A 89 9.97 10.30 -13.48
N PRO A 90 10.64 9.21 -13.92
CA PRO A 90 10.09 8.32 -14.93
C PRO A 90 8.78 7.69 -14.47
N VAL A 91 7.79 7.67 -15.37
CA VAL A 91 6.52 6.95 -15.20
C VAL A 91 6.53 5.76 -16.13
N CYS A 92 6.22 4.57 -15.61
CA CYS A 92 6.12 3.34 -16.38
C CYS A 92 4.73 2.68 -16.22
N ASP A 93 4.44 1.73 -17.11
CA ASP A 93 3.23 0.90 -17.02
C ASP A 93 3.32 -0.01 -15.78
N LEU A 94 2.29 0.03 -14.93
CA LEU A 94 2.20 -0.78 -13.72
C LEU A 94 2.09 -2.28 -14.02
N GLY A 95 1.75 -2.64 -15.26
CA GLY A 95 1.51 -4.01 -15.66
C GLY A 95 0.20 -4.56 -15.11
N LEU A 96 -0.74 -3.72 -14.70
CA LEU A 96 -2.11 -4.11 -14.35
C LEU A 96 -2.99 -2.86 -14.25
N ARG A 97 -4.30 -3.07 -14.23
CA ARG A 97 -5.28 -2.03 -13.90
C ARG A 97 -5.68 -2.21 -12.45
N LEU A 98 -5.25 -1.29 -11.60
CA LEU A 98 -5.61 -1.27 -10.19
C LEU A 98 -6.85 -0.41 -10.01
N LEU A 99 -7.94 -1.00 -9.51
CA LEU A 99 -9.10 -0.24 -9.08
C LEU A 99 -8.85 0.30 -7.67
N VAL A 100 -8.82 1.63 -7.55
CA VAL A 100 -8.59 2.35 -6.31
C VAL A 100 -9.87 3.05 -5.87
N PRO A 101 -10.56 2.56 -4.83
CA PRO A 101 -11.69 3.26 -4.23
C PRO A 101 -11.28 4.63 -3.74
N THR A 102 -12.12 5.64 -3.95
CA THR A 102 -11.94 6.95 -3.33
C THR A 102 -13.17 7.27 -2.47
N PRO A 103 -13.02 8.05 -1.38
CA PRO A 103 -14.14 8.51 -0.54
C PRO A 103 -15.20 9.32 -1.27
N ALA A 104 -14.91 9.87 -2.45
CA ALA A 104 -15.91 10.50 -3.32
C ALA A 104 -16.84 9.49 -4.01
N SER A 105 -16.95 8.25 -3.49
CA SER A 105 -17.78 7.14 -3.99
C SER A 105 -17.53 6.73 -5.44
N THR A 106 -16.45 7.22 -6.05
CA THR A 106 -16.02 6.90 -7.41
C THR A 106 -14.65 6.24 -7.33
N SER A 107 -14.54 5.01 -7.83
CA SER A 107 -13.24 4.34 -7.92
C SER A 107 -12.46 4.89 -9.11
N VAL A 108 -11.16 5.07 -8.94
CA VAL A 108 -10.23 5.47 -10.01
C VAL A 108 -9.47 4.24 -10.46
N VAL A 109 -9.27 4.09 -11.77
CA VAL A 109 -8.39 3.07 -12.31
C VAL A 109 -6.98 3.64 -12.45
N ALA A 110 -6.01 3.02 -11.80
CA ALA A 110 -4.60 3.34 -11.94
C ALA A 110 -3.89 2.26 -12.76
N SER A 111 -2.97 2.67 -13.63
CA SER A 111 -2.18 1.77 -14.47
C SER A 111 -0.73 2.25 -14.65
N GLU A 112 -0.33 3.29 -13.91
CA GLU A 112 0.96 3.95 -14.05
C GLU A 112 1.68 3.98 -12.70
N LEU A 113 3.00 3.90 -12.76
CA LEU A 113 3.88 3.75 -11.60
C LEU A 113 5.14 4.60 -11.75
N CYS A 114 5.52 5.30 -10.68
CA CYS A 114 6.88 5.81 -10.49
C CYS A 114 7.65 4.82 -9.63
N ALA A 115 8.53 4.02 -10.25
CA ALA A 115 9.32 3.03 -9.54
C ALA A 115 10.51 3.66 -8.79
N ASP A 116 10.82 3.11 -7.61
CA ASP A 116 11.99 3.48 -6.80
C ASP A 116 12.18 4.99 -6.57
N CYS A 117 11.08 5.73 -6.46
CA CYS A 117 11.12 7.18 -6.24
C CYS A 117 11.85 7.50 -4.92
N PRO A 118 12.92 8.32 -4.95
CA PRO A 118 13.67 8.65 -3.75
C PRO A 118 12.89 9.66 -2.90
N ILE A 119 12.52 9.25 -1.69
CA ILE A 119 11.78 10.06 -0.72
C ILE A 119 12.61 10.25 0.55
N VAL A 120 12.58 11.46 1.11
CA VAL A 120 13.16 11.80 2.41
C VAL A 120 12.04 12.18 3.37
N VAL A 121 11.95 11.45 4.48
CA VAL A 121 11.03 11.72 5.60
C VAL A 121 11.85 11.69 6.89
N ASN A 122 11.74 12.74 7.71
CA ASN A 122 12.48 12.83 8.97
C ASN A 122 13.98 12.53 8.79
N GLU A 123 14.59 13.15 7.78
CA GLU A 123 16.00 13.01 7.39
C GLU A 123 16.45 11.61 6.91
N ARG A 124 15.53 10.63 6.90
CA ARG A 124 15.78 9.27 6.41
C ARG A 124 15.38 9.13 4.96
N ARG A 125 16.19 8.41 4.17
CA ARG A 125 16.00 8.23 2.73
C ARG A 125 15.38 6.87 2.45
N TYR A 126 14.38 6.85 1.59
CA TYR A 126 13.63 5.67 1.18
C TYR A 126 13.50 5.62 -0.34
N LYS A 127 13.41 4.41 -0.89
CA LYS A 127 12.96 4.18 -2.26
C LYS A 127 11.55 3.64 -2.21
N VAL A 128 10.64 4.27 -2.93
CA VAL A 128 9.21 3.93 -2.85
C VAL A 128 8.62 3.80 -4.24
N ASN A 129 7.93 2.70 -4.48
CA ASN A 129 7.08 2.51 -5.66
C ASN A 129 5.77 3.27 -5.44
N LEU A 130 5.50 4.25 -6.30
CA LEU A 130 4.36 5.16 -6.16
C LEU A 130 3.40 5.01 -7.34
N ILE A 131 2.17 4.59 -7.08
CA ILE A 131 1.13 4.46 -8.10
C ILE A 131 0.54 5.83 -8.42
N CYS A 132 0.43 6.17 -9.70
CA CYS A 132 -0.05 7.49 -10.11
C CYS A 132 -1.58 7.61 -9.98
N LEU A 133 -2.05 8.69 -9.36
CA LEU A 133 -3.46 9.01 -9.18
C LEU A 133 -3.74 10.50 -9.38
N PRO A 134 -4.98 10.89 -9.74
CA PRO A 134 -5.40 12.28 -9.81
C PRO A 134 -5.70 12.84 -8.39
N LEU A 135 -4.69 12.86 -7.52
CA LEU A 135 -4.80 13.42 -6.17
C LEU A 135 -4.93 14.95 -6.21
N ARG A 136 -5.67 15.51 -5.25
CA ARG A 136 -5.79 16.97 -5.05
C ARG A 136 -5.19 17.31 -3.69
N ASP A 137 -4.43 18.41 -3.63
CA ASP A 137 -3.87 19.01 -2.39
C ASP A 137 -2.86 18.14 -1.61
N ILE A 138 -2.59 16.93 -2.08
CA ILE A 138 -1.60 16.00 -1.55
C ILE A 138 -0.72 15.54 -2.71
N ASP A 139 0.60 15.59 -2.50
CA ASP A 139 1.57 15.19 -3.51
C ASP A 139 1.81 13.68 -3.47
N ILE A 140 1.98 13.12 -2.27
CA ILE A 140 2.31 11.71 -2.06
C ILE A 140 1.48 11.15 -0.89
N ILE A 141 1.00 9.92 -1.04
CA ILE A 141 0.41 9.13 0.05
C ILE A 141 1.35 7.95 0.31
N LEU A 142 1.82 7.79 1.54
CA LEU A 142 2.57 6.62 1.99
C LEU A 142 1.64 5.68 2.75
N GLY A 143 1.38 4.53 2.13
CA GLY A 143 0.43 3.55 2.64
C GLY A 143 1.03 2.50 3.58
N MET A 144 0.20 1.56 3.98
CA MET A 144 0.51 0.50 4.95
C MET A 144 1.70 -0.36 4.60
N TYR A 145 1.91 -0.73 3.34
CA TYR A 145 3.10 -1.51 2.98
C TYR A 145 4.40 -0.76 3.26
N TRP A 146 4.43 0.54 2.98
CA TRP A 146 5.60 1.37 3.30
C TRP A 146 5.72 1.58 4.82
N LEU A 147 4.62 1.90 5.51
CA LEU A 147 4.63 2.11 6.96
C LEU A 147 5.13 0.87 7.72
N SER A 148 4.60 -0.31 7.37
CA SER A 148 4.97 -1.58 8.01
C SER A 148 6.40 -2.03 7.67
N ALA A 149 6.82 -1.92 6.40
CA ALA A 149 8.17 -2.30 5.97
C ALA A 149 9.27 -1.46 6.66
N ASN A 150 8.94 -0.26 7.13
CA ASN A 150 9.86 0.63 7.81
C ASN A 150 9.60 0.73 9.33
N HIS A 151 8.71 -0.12 9.86
CA HIS A 151 8.32 -0.15 11.28
C HIS A 151 7.88 1.23 11.84
N ILE A 152 7.21 2.03 11.00
CA ILE A 152 6.76 3.38 11.38
C ILE A 152 5.40 3.27 12.04
N LEU A 153 5.28 3.83 13.25
CA LEU A 153 4.02 3.93 13.96
C LEU A 153 3.41 5.32 13.77
N ILE A 154 2.10 5.35 13.56
CA ILE A 154 1.32 6.60 13.56
C ILE A 154 0.77 6.79 14.98
N ASP A 155 1.30 7.78 15.68
CA ASP A 155 0.77 8.22 16.97
C ASP A 155 -0.38 9.18 16.69
N CYS A 156 -1.59 8.64 16.57
CA CYS A 156 -2.79 9.41 16.23
C CYS A 156 -3.12 10.46 17.30
N ALA A 157 -2.83 10.17 18.57
CA ALA A 157 -3.12 11.09 19.67
C ALA A 157 -2.25 12.34 19.59
N ASN A 158 -0.96 12.17 19.30
CA ASN A 158 0.00 13.29 19.21
C ASN A 158 0.26 13.74 17.76
N ARG A 159 -0.40 13.12 16.78
CA ARG A 159 -0.35 13.46 15.35
C ARG A 159 1.06 13.49 14.79
N ARG A 160 1.85 12.48 15.14
CA ARG A 160 3.25 12.35 14.76
C ARG A 160 3.56 10.93 14.29
N LEU A 161 4.69 10.80 13.61
CA LEU A 161 5.27 9.50 13.30
C LEU A 161 6.31 9.15 14.33
N ILE A 162 6.34 7.88 14.73
CA ILE A 162 7.40 7.31 15.55
C ILE A 162 8.21 6.41 14.62
N PHE A 163 9.47 6.80 14.43
CA PHE A 163 10.44 6.02 13.65
C PHE A 163 11.20 5.08 14.60
N PRO A 164 11.57 3.88 14.15
CA PRO A 164 12.45 3.02 14.93
C PRO A 164 13.77 3.73 15.20
N GLN A 165 14.26 3.61 16.44
CA GLN A 165 15.63 3.99 16.77
C GLN A 165 16.56 3.14 15.91
N MET A 166 17.54 3.76 15.25
CA MET A 166 18.60 2.95 14.66
C MET A 166 19.39 2.41 15.84
N GLU A 167 19.28 1.12 16.13
CA GLU A 167 20.38 0.45 16.80
C GLU A 167 21.57 0.62 15.85
N GLU A 168 22.54 1.43 16.24
CA GLU A 168 23.85 1.37 15.61
C GLU A 168 24.29 -0.09 15.64
N GLU A 169 24.47 -0.71 14.47
CA GLU A 169 25.27 -1.93 14.31
C GLU A 169 26.76 -1.61 14.62
N LEU A 170 27.03 -1.01 15.77
CA LEU A 170 28.35 -0.89 16.36
C LEU A 170 28.42 -1.93 17.47
N LEU A 171 29.45 -2.80 17.38
CA LEU A 171 29.75 -3.95 18.24
C LEU A 171 28.88 -5.15 17.83
N ILE A 172 29.33 -6.09 16.99
CA ILE A 172 30.31 -7.13 17.33
C ILE A 172 31.11 -7.51 16.07
N SER A 173 32.33 -7.00 15.94
CA SER A 173 33.43 -7.75 15.29
C SER A 173 34.75 -7.25 15.87
N ALA A 174 34.97 -7.64 17.12
CA ALA A 174 36.30 -7.74 17.71
C ALA A 174 36.28 -9.02 18.54
N GLY A 175 36.66 -10.11 17.89
CA GLY A 175 36.87 -11.44 18.47
C GLY A 175 37.90 -12.16 17.63
#